data_AF-T1CB40-F1
#
_entry.id   AF-T1CB40-F1
#
_cell.length_a   1.000
_cell.length_b   1.000
_cell.length_c   1.000
_cell.angle_alpha   90.00
_cell.angle_beta   90.00
_cell.angle_gamma   90.00
#
_symmetry.space_group_name_H-M   'P 1'
#
loop_
_entity.id
_entity.type
_entity.pdbx_description
1 polymer ?
#
loop_
_entity_poly.entity_id
_entity_poly.type
_entity_poly.pdbx_seq_one_letter_code
_entity_poly.pdbx_strand_id
1 'polypeptide(L)'
;STLVRALASVLPVQMVVAGCVYQCQPGEGYLCASCEGRRRAGEALPSVPRSTRVVELPLGASEDRVVGSIDMEQALVSGTRAFQPGVLAEANGQILYVDEVNLLDHHLVDVLLDAAAMGVNVVEREGISASHPARFILVGTMNPEEGDLRPQLLDRFGSAWTFVVC
;
A
#
# COMPACT_ATOMS: atom_id res chain seq x y z
N SER A 1 9.95 -11.08 11.95
CA SER A 1 8.74 -11.50 11.21
C SER A 1 7.69 -12.30 12.02
N THR A 2 8.04 -13.19 12.97
CA THR A 2 7.07 -14.08 13.68
C THR A 2 5.96 -13.34 14.46
N LEU A 3 6.30 -12.31 15.24
CA LEU A 3 5.31 -11.51 15.99
C LEU A 3 4.35 -10.75 15.06
N VAL A 4 4.86 -10.22 13.94
CA VAL A 4 4.06 -9.50 12.95
C VAL A 4 3.05 -10.42 12.27
N ARG A 5 3.45 -11.67 11.99
CA ARG A 5 2.54 -12.69 11.44
C ARG A 5 1.49 -13.13 12.47
N ALA A 6 1.84 -13.21 13.75
CA ALA A 6 0.88 -13.45 14.83
C ALA A 6 -0.09 -12.27 15.03
N LEU A 7 0.38 -11.03 14.83
CA LEU A 7 -0.50 -9.85 14.83
C LEU A 7 -1.52 -9.94 13.68
N ALA A 8 -1.09 -10.36 12.48
CA ALA A 8 -1.99 -10.51 11.35
C ALA A 8 -3.14 -11.50 11.62
N SER A 9 -2.92 -12.56 12.41
CA SER A 9 -3.93 -13.59 12.69
C SER A 9 -4.96 -13.18 13.73
N VAL A 10 -4.72 -12.13 14.52
CA VAL A 10 -5.66 -11.61 15.51
C VAL A 10 -6.43 -10.38 15.02
N LEU A 11 -6.04 -9.81 13.88
CA LEU A 11 -6.76 -8.69 13.28
C LEU A 11 -8.13 -9.13 12.73
N PRO A 12 -9.15 -8.26 12.80
CA PRO A 12 -10.48 -8.59 12.33
C PRO A 12 -10.48 -8.84 10.82
N VAL A 13 -11.28 -9.83 10.40
CA VAL A 13 -11.53 -10.10 8.98
C VAL A 13 -12.17 -8.86 8.34
N GLN A 14 -11.67 -8.49 7.17
CA GLN A 14 -12.16 -7.34 6.41
C GLN A 14 -13.06 -7.80 5.26
N MET A 15 -14.03 -6.98 4.88
CA MET A 15 -14.83 -7.20 3.67
C MET A 15 -14.22 -6.43 2.50
N VAL A 16 -13.87 -7.14 1.43
CA VAL A 16 -13.25 -6.55 0.24
C VAL A 16 -14.07 -6.86 -1.01
N VAL A 17 -14.06 -5.97 -2.01
CA VAL A 17 -14.76 -6.18 -3.28
C VAL A 17 -14.20 -7.41 -3.99
N ALA A 18 -15.08 -8.34 -4.34
CA ALA A 18 -14.71 -9.57 -5.03
C ALA A 18 -14.03 -9.26 -6.37
N GLY A 19 -12.86 -9.88 -6.60
CA GLY A 19 -12.07 -9.71 -7.83
C GLY A 19 -11.32 -8.38 -7.96
N CYS A 20 -11.37 -7.49 -6.96
CA CYS A 20 -10.60 -6.25 -6.99
C CYS A 20 -9.14 -6.50 -6.60
N VAL A 21 -8.20 -6.16 -7.50
CA VAL A 21 -6.75 -6.29 -7.27
C VAL A 21 -6.28 -5.48 -6.07
N TYR A 22 -6.85 -4.29 -5.89
CA TYR A 22 -6.54 -3.37 -4.79
C TYR A 22 -7.30 -3.69 -3.50
N GLN A 23 -8.11 -4.75 -3.46
CA GLN A 23 -8.84 -5.17 -2.26
C GLN A 23 -9.68 -4.03 -1.66
N CYS A 24 -10.32 -3.23 -2.51
CA CYS A 24 -11.15 -2.10 -2.08
C CYS A 24 -12.21 -2.54 -1.07
N GLN A 25 -12.46 -1.74 -0.04
CA GLN A 25 -13.55 -1.97 0.91
C GLN A 25 -14.80 -1.24 0.41
N PRO A 26 -15.96 -1.91 0.26
CA PRO A 26 -17.15 -1.33 -0.37
C PRO A 26 -17.88 -0.29 0.48
N GLY A 27 -17.53 -0.18 1.77
CA GLY A 27 -18.10 0.80 2.70
C GLY A 27 -17.54 2.20 2.47
N GLU A 28 -16.64 2.63 3.36
CA GLU A 28 -16.09 3.99 3.36
C GLU A 28 -14.59 4.01 3.04
N GLY A 29 -14.19 5.00 2.25
CA GLY A 29 -12.80 5.25 1.86
C GLY A 29 -12.62 5.42 0.35
N TYR A 30 -11.36 5.57 -0.06
CA TYR A 30 -10.99 5.62 -1.47
C TYR A 30 -11.23 4.26 -2.15
N LEU A 31 -11.84 4.27 -3.33
CA LEU A 31 -11.98 3.12 -4.22
C LEU A 31 -11.02 3.28 -5.40
N CYS A 32 -10.55 2.17 -5.96
CA CYS A 32 -9.86 2.20 -7.24
C CYS A 32 -10.83 2.64 -8.36
N ALA A 33 -10.29 3.12 -9.48
CA ALA A 33 -11.10 3.62 -10.60
C ALA A 33 -12.18 2.64 -11.09
N SER A 34 -11.89 1.33 -11.10
CA SER A 34 -12.84 0.29 -11.49
C SER A 34 -14.00 0.15 -10.50
N CYS A 35 -13.72 0.03 -9.20
CA CYS A 35 -14.76 -0.07 -8.17
C CYS A 35 -15.59 1.21 -8.06
N GLU A 36 -14.94 2.37 -8.21
CA GLU A 36 -15.60 3.68 -8.25
C GLU A 36 -16.55 3.79 -9.44
N GLY A 37 -16.12 3.35 -10.63
CA GLY A 37 -16.96 3.33 -11.84
C GLY A 37 -18.22 2.47 -11.67
N ARG A 38 -18.05 1.25 -11.15
CA ARG A 38 -19.17 0.33 -10.86
C ARG A 38 -20.16 0.92 -9.85
N ARG A 39 -19.64 1.52 -8.76
CA ARG A 39 -20.46 2.20 -7.76
C ARG A 39 -21.28 3.33 -8.36
N ARG A 40 -20.67 4.17 -9.22
CA ARG A 40 -21.36 5.28 -9.91
C ARG A 40 -22.41 4.79 -10.91
N ALA A 41 -22.19 3.65 -11.53
CA ALA A 41 -23.17 2.99 -12.40
C ALA A 41 -24.33 2.33 -11.62
N GLY A 42 -24.32 2.36 -10.28
CA GLY A 42 -25.33 1.72 -9.45
C GLY A 42 -25.19 0.19 -9.38
N GLU A 43 -24.05 -0.35 -9.80
CA GLU A 43 -23.79 -1.79 -9.70
C GLU A 43 -23.52 -2.20 -8.25
N ALA A 44 -23.93 -3.42 -7.91
CA ALA A 44 -23.52 -4.03 -6.65
C ALA A 44 -22.01 -4.28 -6.63
N LEU A 45 -21.38 -4.00 -5.49
CA LEU A 45 -20.02 -4.38 -5.18
C LEU A 45 -20.05 -5.62 -4.26
N PRO A 46 -20.19 -6.84 -4.82
CA PRO A 46 -20.18 -8.05 -4.00
C PRO A 46 -18.87 -8.10 -3.22
N SER A 47 -18.96 -8.42 -1.93
CA SER A 47 -17.81 -8.44 -1.04
C SER A 47 -17.57 -9.82 -0.49
N VAL A 48 -16.30 -10.12 -0.26
CA VAL A 48 -15.83 -11.38 0.30
C VAL A 48 -15.00 -11.10 1.56
N PRO A 49 -15.08 -11.96 2.59
CA PRO A 49 -14.22 -11.85 3.74
C PRO A 49 -12.77 -12.15 3.34
N ARG A 50 -11.83 -11.36 3.87
CA ARG A 50 -10.39 -11.55 3.68
C ARG A 50 -9.66 -11.30 4.99
N SER A 51 -8.84 -12.26 5.39
CA SER A 51 -7.98 -12.12 6.57
C SER A 51 -6.78 -11.24 6.25
N THR A 52 -6.32 -10.49 7.24
CA THR A 52 -5.09 -9.71 7.12
C THR A 52 -3.88 -10.63 6.95
N ARG A 53 -2.97 -10.25 6.06
CA ARG A 53 -1.68 -10.88 5.81
C ARG A 53 -0.56 -9.86 5.92
N VAL A 54 0.65 -10.37 6.01
CA VAL A 54 1.87 -9.56 5.95
C VAL A 54 2.34 -9.50 4.50
N VAL A 55 2.52 -8.28 3.99
CA VAL A 55 3.15 -7.97 2.71
C VAL A 55 4.55 -7.45 3.03
N GLU A 56 5.59 -8.07 2.50
CA GLU A 56 6.98 -7.69 2.77
C GLU A 56 7.48 -6.76 1.66
N LEU A 57 8.10 -5.64 2.05
CA LEU A 57 8.80 -4.75 1.14
C LEU A 57 10.27 -5.21 1.04
N PRO A 58 10.75 -5.62 -0.15
CA PRO A 58 12.15 -5.98 -0.33
C PRO A 58 13.07 -4.78 -0.17
N LEU A 59 14.18 -4.96 0.54
CA LEU A 59 15.29 -4.01 0.51
C LEU A 59 15.78 -3.85 -0.95
N GLY A 60 15.95 -2.62 -1.40
CA GLY A 60 16.35 -2.31 -2.78
C GLY A 60 15.24 -2.45 -3.82
N ALA A 61 13.96 -2.52 -3.43
CA ALA A 61 12.86 -2.38 -4.37
C ALA A 61 12.96 -1.02 -5.09
N SER A 62 12.79 -1.00 -6.42
CA SER A 62 12.66 0.26 -7.15
C SER A 62 11.35 0.96 -6.77
N GLU A 63 11.30 2.28 -6.93
CA GLU A 63 10.07 3.07 -6.73
C GLU A 63 8.89 2.46 -7.50
N ASP A 64 9.07 2.16 -8.78
CA ASP A 64 8.04 1.56 -9.63
C ASP A 64 7.53 0.21 -9.10
N ARG A 65 8.37 -0.58 -8.41
CA ARG A 65 7.93 -1.83 -7.77
C ARG A 65 7.08 -1.54 -6.54
N VAL A 66 7.35 -0.45 -5.83
CA VAL A 66 6.63 -0.05 -4.61
C VAL A 66 5.30 0.61 -4.96
N VAL A 67 5.32 1.66 -5.78
CA VAL A 67 4.15 2.46 -6.13
C VAL A 67 3.36 1.86 -7.28
N GLY A 68 3.99 1.04 -8.13
CA GLY A 68 3.43 0.57 -9.39
C GLY A 68 3.95 1.37 -10.58
N SER A 69 3.74 0.85 -11.78
CA SER A 69 4.20 1.47 -13.02
C SER A 69 3.04 1.67 -14.00
N ILE A 70 3.26 2.50 -15.01
CA ILE A 70 2.30 2.72 -16.10
C ILE A 70 2.94 2.18 -17.38
N ASP A 71 2.34 1.14 -17.95
CA ASP A 71 2.76 0.57 -19.23
C ASP A 71 2.17 1.41 -20.38
N MET A 72 3.02 2.28 -20.93
CA MET A 72 2.63 3.19 -22.01
C MET A 72 2.27 2.48 -23.30
N GLU A 73 2.99 1.40 -23.65
CA GLU A 73 2.73 0.66 -24.88
C GLU A 73 1.33 0.02 -24.84
N GLN A 74 0.99 -0.60 -23.71
CA GLN A 74 -0.35 -1.15 -23.51
C GLN A 74 -1.43 -0.07 -23.41
N ALA A 75 -1.13 1.08 -22.80
CA ALA A 75 -2.09 2.18 -22.71
C ALA A 75 -2.47 2.74 -24.08
N LEU A 76 -1.50 2.85 -24.99
CA LEU A 76 -1.70 3.32 -26.36
C LEU A 76 -2.45 2.30 -27.24
N VAL A 77 -2.18 1.01 -27.07
CA VAL A 77 -2.80 -0.07 -27.87
C VAL A 77 -4.24 -0.37 -27.41
N SER A 78 -4.48 -0.44 -26.10
CA SER A 78 -5.77 -0.84 -25.54
C SER A 78 -6.75 0.32 -25.32
N GLY A 79 -6.26 1.56 -25.32
CA GLY A 79 -7.05 2.74 -24.92
C GLY A 79 -7.45 2.73 -23.43
N THR A 80 -7.00 1.75 -22.66
CA THR A 80 -7.24 1.62 -21.22
C THR A 80 -5.95 1.84 -20.45
N ARG A 81 -6.03 2.49 -19.28
CA ARG A 81 -4.87 2.76 -18.41
C ARG A 81 -4.23 1.43 -17.99
N ALA A 82 -3.08 1.09 -18.56
CA ALA A 82 -2.33 -0.12 -18.23
C ALA A 82 -1.44 0.13 -17.00
N PHE A 83 -2.08 0.38 -15.86
CA PHE A 83 -1.38 0.50 -14.60
C PHE A 83 -1.01 -0.88 -14.07
N GLN A 84 0.26 -1.10 -13.75
CA GLN A 84 0.77 -2.29 -13.10
C GLN A 84 0.83 -2.04 -11.58
N PRO A 85 0.06 -2.77 -10.76
CA PRO A 85 0.04 -2.58 -9.31
C PRO A 85 1.40 -2.90 -8.67
N GLY A 86 1.84 -2.02 -7.77
CA GLY A 86 3.04 -2.24 -6.95
C GLY A 86 2.72 -2.85 -5.57
N VAL A 87 3.75 -2.91 -4.71
CA VAL A 87 3.64 -3.41 -3.33
C VAL A 87 2.56 -2.68 -2.53
N LEU A 88 2.40 -1.36 -2.73
CA LEU A 88 1.38 -0.57 -2.04
C LEU A 88 -0.06 -0.99 -2.40
N ALA A 89 -0.29 -1.49 -3.61
CA ALA A 89 -1.59 -2.03 -3.99
C ALA A 89 -1.89 -3.35 -3.27
N GLU A 90 -0.88 -4.19 -3.10
CA GLU A 90 -1.01 -5.44 -2.34
C GLU A 90 -1.17 -5.22 -0.85
N ALA A 91 -0.54 -4.16 -0.33
CA ALA A 91 -0.55 -3.78 1.07
C ALA A 91 -1.89 -3.17 1.51
N ASN A 92 -2.76 -2.75 0.60
CA ASN A 92 -4.04 -2.15 0.97
C ASN A 92 -4.92 -3.11 1.80
N GLY A 93 -5.30 -2.68 3.01
CA GLY A 93 -5.99 -3.47 4.03
C GLY A 93 -5.08 -4.43 4.82
N GLN A 94 -3.77 -4.41 4.57
CA GLN A 94 -2.80 -5.39 5.07
C GLN A 94 -1.76 -4.77 6.00
N ILE A 95 -0.88 -5.61 6.54
CA ILE A 95 0.34 -5.17 7.21
C ILE A 95 1.45 -5.06 6.15
N LEU A 96 2.07 -3.90 6.02
CA LEU A 96 3.29 -3.71 5.25
C LEU A 96 4.49 -3.85 6.19
N TYR A 97 5.26 -4.91 6.01
CA TYR A 97 6.47 -5.17 6.79
C TYR A 97 7.70 -4.71 6.00
N VAL A 98 8.58 -3.97 6.68
CA VAL A 98 9.87 -3.56 6.15
C VAL A 98 10.95 -4.03 7.12
N ASP A 99 11.90 -4.80 6.62
CA ASP A 99 13.09 -5.13 7.41
C ASP A 99 14.09 -3.99 7.34
N GLU A 100 14.75 -3.66 8.45
CA GLU A 100 15.83 -2.68 8.53
C GLU A 100 15.47 -1.36 7.82
N VAL A 101 14.44 -0.67 8.31
CA VAL A 101 13.91 0.56 7.68
C VAL A 101 14.97 1.66 7.54
N ASN A 102 16.03 1.61 8.35
CA ASN A 102 17.19 2.48 8.25
C ASN A 102 17.95 2.34 6.91
N LEU A 103 17.84 1.19 6.24
CA LEU A 103 18.46 0.91 4.93
C LEU A 103 17.58 1.31 3.74
N LEU A 104 16.33 1.73 3.95
CA LEU A 104 15.49 2.19 2.85
C LEU A 104 16.05 3.47 2.23
N ASP A 105 15.92 3.55 0.90
CA ASP A 105 16.23 4.76 0.16
C ASP A 105 15.30 5.90 0.61
N HIS A 106 15.85 7.12 0.64
CA HIS A 106 15.16 8.33 1.09
C HIS A 106 13.82 8.53 0.37
N HIS A 107 13.80 8.36 -0.95
CA HIS A 107 12.59 8.58 -1.74
C HIS A 107 11.49 7.57 -1.40
N LEU A 108 11.85 6.32 -1.09
CA LEU A 108 10.88 5.30 -0.68
C LEU A 108 10.29 5.61 0.69
N VAL A 109 11.10 6.11 1.63
CA VAL A 109 10.60 6.52 2.95
C VAL A 109 9.52 7.58 2.81
N ASP A 110 9.76 8.61 2.00
CA ASP A 110 8.78 9.69 1.79
C ASP A 110 7.49 9.16 1.16
N VAL A 111 7.61 8.36 0.10
CA VAL A 111 6.47 7.72 -0.59
C VAL A 111 5.64 6.85 0.37
N LEU A 112 6.29 6.04 1.20
CA LEU A 112 5.61 5.16 2.15
C LEU A 112 4.88 5.97 3.23
N LEU A 113 5.50 7.05 3.73
CA LEU A 113 4.90 7.91 4.74
C LEU A 113 3.72 8.72 4.17
N ASP A 114 3.83 9.21 2.94
CA ASP A 114 2.75 9.91 2.25
C ASP A 114 1.57 8.98 1.97
N ALA A 115 1.83 7.78 1.43
CA ALA A 115 0.80 6.79 1.19
C ALA A 115 0.12 6.34 2.48
N ALA A 116 0.89 6.14 3.56
CA ALA A 116 0.34 5.81 4.87
C ALA A 116 -0.54 6.94 5.41
N ALA A 117 -0.07 8.19 5.34
CA ALA A 117 -0.80 9.36 5.84
C ALA A 117 -2.09 9.64 5.05
N MET A 118 -2.05 9.55 3.73
CA MET A 118 -3.19 9.85 2.86
C MET A 118 -4.14 8.66 2.70
N GLY A 119 -3.64 7.43 2.91
CA GLY A 119 -4.39 6.19 2.65
C GLY A 119 -4.65 5.91 1.17
N VAL A 120 -3.97 6.62 0.27
CA VAL A 120 -4.06 6.49 -1.19
C VAL A 120 -2.65 6.58 -1.76
N ASN A 121 -2.37 5.74 -2.74
CA ASN A 121 -1.16 5.84 -3.56
C ASN A 121 -1.53 6.53 -4.88
N VAL A 122 -0.73 7.51 -5.29
CA VAL A 122 -0.89 8.25 -6.54
C VAL A 122 0.39 8.09 -7.35
N VAL A 123 0.26 7.66 -8.59
CA VAL A 123 1.37 7.45 -9.52
C VAL A 123 1.15 8.34 -10.73
N GLU A 124 2.12 9.22 -10.96
CA GLU A 124 2.12 10.15 -12.08
C GLU A 124 3.35 9.89 -12.95
N ARG A 125 3.11 9.61 -14.24
CA ARG A 125 4.16 9.41 -15.24
C ARG A 125 3.67 10.00 -16.56
N GLU A 126 4.49 10.85 -17.18
CA GLU A 126 4.27 11.36 -18.54
C GLU A 126 2.88 12.01 -18.77
N GLY A 127 2.34 12.68 -17.74
CA GLY A 127 1.02 13.33 -17.80
C GLY A 127 -0.18 12.38 -17.56
N ILE A 128 0.06 11.10 -17.27
CA ILE A 128 -0.96 10.15 -16.83
C ILE A 128 -0.88 10.02 -15.30
N SER A 129 -2.03 10.18 -14.64
CA SER A 129 -2.18 10.00 -13.20
C SER A 129 -3.11 8.82 -12.92
N ALA A 130 -2.64 7.88 -12.11
CA ALA A 130 -3.38 6.73 -11.60
C ALA A 130 -3.35 6.74 -10.08
N SER A 131 -4.45 6.36 -9.44
CA SER A 131 -4.51 6.27 -7.99
C SER A 131 -5.34 5.10 -7.51
N HIS A 132 -4.97 4.58 -6.34
CA HIS A 132 -5.66 3.48 -5.69
C HIS A 132 -5.53 3.57 -4.16
N PRO A 133 -6.48 2.99 -3.40
CA PRO A 133 -6.35 2.94 -1.95
C PRO A 133 -5.09 2.19 -1.54
N ALA A 134 -4.44 2.69 -0.49
CA ALA A 134 -3.21 2.14 0.10
C ALA A 134 -3.25 2.33 1.62
N ARG A 135 -4.28 1.82 2.28
CA ARG A 135 -4.44 1.87 3.74
C ARG A 135 -3.82 0.63 4.36
N PHE A 136 -2.66 0.76 4.99
CA PHE A 136 -1.93 -0.37 5.58
C PHE A 136 -1.42 -0.03 6.98
N ILE A 137 -1.10 -1.07 7.74
CA ILE A 137 -0.35 -0.94 9.00
C ILE A 137 1.12 -1.11 8.64
N LEU A 138 1.94 -0.08 8.82
CA LEU A 138 3.38 -0.15 8.59
C LEU A 138 4.08 -0.74 9.82
N VAL A 139 4.88 -1.77 9.63
CA VAL A 139 5.71 -2.38 10.66
C VAL A 139 7.15 -2.43 10.16
N GLY A 140 8.05 -1.76 10.86
CA GLY A 140 9.47 -1.71 10.53
C GLY A 140 10.33 -2.30 11.64
N THR A 141 11.36 -3.06 11.29
CA THR A 141 12.50 -3.34 12.18
C THR A 141 13.60 -2.33 11.91
N MET A 142 14.48 -2.10 12.89
CA MET A 142 15.68 -1.29 12.69
C MET A 142 16.88 -2.01 13.29
N ASN A 143 18.05 -1.82 12.67
CA ASN A 143 19.32 -2.20 13.27
C ASN A 143 20.11 -0.93 13.64
N PRO A 144 20.24 -0.57 14.93
CA PRO A 144 20.98 0.63 15.34
C PRO A 144 22.46 0.62 14.93
N GLU A 145 23.05 -0.55 14.69
CA GLU A 145 24.44 -0.67 14.23
C GLU A 145 24.61 -0.22 12.77
N GLU A 146 23.54 -0.24 11.98
CA GLU A 146 23.54 0.12 10.57
C GLU A 146 23.10 1.57 10.30
N GLY A 147 22.83 2.33 11.36
CA GLY A 147 22.59 3.77 11.28
C GLY A 147 21.35 4.22 12.05
N ASP A 148 21.25 5.54 12.22
CA ASP A 148 20.13 6.18 12.88
C ASP A 148 18.90 6.24 11.97
N LEU A 149 17.72 6.20 12.59
CA LEU A 149 16.47 6.48 11.89
C LEU A 149 16.42 7.92 11.42
N ARG A 150 15.94 8.11 10.20
CA ARG A 150 15.75 9.44 9.63
C ARG A 150 14.69 10.23 10.43
N PRO A 151 14.85 11.55 10.60
CA PRO A 151 13.89 12.37 11.35
C PRO A 151 12.45 12.29 10.85
N GLN A 152 12.21 12.08 9.55
CA GLN A 152 10.86 11.94 8.97
C GLN A 152 10.11 10.73 9.55
N LEU A 153 10.83 9.63 9.79
CA LEU A 153 10.29 8.45 10.43
C LEU A 153 9.98 8.78 11.91
N LEU A 154 10.94 9.40 12.61
CA LEU A 154 10.82 9.79 14.02
C LEU A 154 9.64 10.75 14.29
N ASP A 155 9.48 11.78 13.47
CA ASP A 155 8.41 12.79 13.59
C ASP A 155 7.01 12.16 13.45
N ARG A 156 6.90 11.11 12.62
CA ARG A 156 5.64 10.41 12.38
C ARG A 156 5.38 9.24 13.35
N PHE A 157 6.37 8.80 14.12
CA PHE A 157 6.19 7.77 15.17
C PHE A 157 5.50 8.28 16.44
N GLY A 158 5.40 9.60 16.64
CA GLY A 158 4.89 10.18 17.90
C GLY A 158 3.37 10.28 18.04
N SER A 159 2.58 10.08 16.96
CA SER A 159 1.14 10.36 16.98
C SER A 159 0.34 9.40 16.09
N ALA A 160 -0.52 8.56 16.69
CA ALA A 160 -1.63 7.81 16.08
C ALA A 160 -1.37 6.53 15.23
N TRP A 161 -0.14 6.00 15.15
CA TRP A 161 0.15 4.75 14.43
C TRP A 161 0.61 3.62 15.37
N THR A 162 0.20 2.37 15.11
CA THR A 162 0.75 1.19 15.82
C THR A 162 1.96 0.68 15.06
N PHE A 163 3.15 1.12 15.47
CA PHE A 163 4.43 0.54 15.07
C PHE A 163 4.92 -0.39 16.19
N VAL A 164 5.25 -1.64 15.86
CA VAL A 164 5.96 -2.54 16.77
C VAL A 164 7.41 -2.57 16.32
N VAL A 165 8.25 -1.76 16.97
CA VAL A 165 9.70 -1.86 16.89
C VAL A 165 10.11 -2.95 17.89
N CYS A 166 10.71 -4.03 17.42
CA CYS A 166 11.43 -4.99 18.24
C CYS A 166 12.92 -4.77 18.05
#